data_AF-A0A895XRE9-F1
#
_entry.id   AF-A0A895XRE9-F1
#
_cell.length_a   1.000
_cell.length_b   1.000
_cell.length_c   1.000
_cell.angle_alpha   90.00
_cell.angle_beta   90.00
_cell.angle_gamma   90.00
#
_symmetry.space_group_name_H-M   'P 1'
#
loop_
_entity.id
_entity.type
_entity.pdbx_description
1 polymer ?
#
loop_
_entity_poly.entity_id
_entity_poly.type
_entity_poly.pdbx_seq_one_letter_code
_entity_poly.pdbx_strand_id
1 'polypeptide(L)'
;MTNTSYPLTSANPLDEDISAEKTDPEADRASQPRRPGGRVLALVRLALGWLFLWAFLDKLVGLGYDTASGSAWLDGVSPTAGFLGSRSGLLGEQFQSMVGSAWADFAFMGALCGLGLALILGIGLRIAAIGGTLLMLLMWAAMLPLANNPFMDQHIIYALALIALAATNAGHTWGLGRPWENSRLVTTLPVLK
;
A
#
# COMPACT_ATOMS: atom_id res chain seq x y z
N MET A 1 78.03 43.57 21.46
CA MET A 1 76.74 43.20 22.06
C MET A 1 75.84 44.42 22.00
N THR A 2 74.83 44.43 21.13
CA THR A 2 73.46 44.93 21.38
C THR A 2 72.63 44.64 20.14
N ASN A 3 71.68 43.75 20.34
CA ASN A 3 70.70 43.22 19.41
C ASN A 3 69.54 44.22 19.33
N THR A 4 69.11 44.63 18.13
CA THR A 4 67.84 45.35 17.99
C THR A 4 67.01 44.65 16.93
N SER A 5 66.13 43.79 17.42
CA SER A 5 65.19 42.96 16.70
C SER A 5 64.08 43.83 16.10
N TYR A 6 63.76 43.65 14.82
CA TYR A 6 62.49 44.09 14.26
C TYR A 6 61.37 43.11 14.66
N PRO A 7 60.21 43.54 15.14
CA PRO A 7 59.07 42.65 15.32
C PRO A 7 58.39 42.41 13.97
N LEU A 8 58.46 41.18 13.46
CA LEU A 8 57.55 40.69 12.43
C LEU A 8 56.26 40.22 13.12
N THR A 9 55.27 41.10 13.25
CA THR A 9 53.89 40.68 13.45
C THR A 9 53.20 40.70 12.09
N SER A 10 53.37 39.63 11.32
CA SER A 10 52.42 39.28 10.27
C SER A 10 51.37 38.38 10.89
N ALA A 11 50.33 38.99 11.47
CA ALA A 11 49.10 38.25 11.73
C ALA A 11 48.57 37.80 10.36
N ASN A 12 48.46 36.48 10.19
CA ASN A 12 47.91 35.88 8.98
C ASN A 12 46.41 36.20 8.93
N PRO A 13 45.87 36.82 7.85
CA PRO A 13 44.44 37.17 7.77
C PRO A 13 43.49 35.96 7.70
N LEU A 14 44.02 34.73 7.79
CA LEU A 14 43.27 33.48 7.61
C LEU A 14 42.94 32.79 8.95
N ASP A 15 43.37 33.34 10.08
CA ASP A 15 43.16 32.69 11.39
C ASP A 15 41.85 33.11 12.08
N GLU A 16 41.04 34.01 11.49
CA GLU A 16 39.80 34.53 12.10
C GLU A 16 38.51 33.82 11.65
N ASP A 17 38.53 33.00 10.60
CA ASP A 17 37.30 32.46 9.96
C ASP A 17 37.08 30.95 10.20
N ILE A 18 37.61 30.40 11.30
CA ILE A 18 37.28 29.03 11.74
C ILE A 18 36.79 29.07 13.20
N SER A 19 35.91 30.03 13.50
CA SER A 19 34.96 29.84 14.58
C SER A 19 33.91 28.87 14.06
N ALA A 20 34.12 27.57 14.34
CA ALA A 20 33.20 26.51 14.00
C ALA A 20 31.76 26.96 14.21
N GLU A 21 31.00 27.09 13.12
CA GLU A 21 29.56 27.22 13.16
C GLU A 21 29.02 25.97 13.86
N LYS A 22 28.83 26.11 15.17
CA LYS A 22 28.26 25.08 16.02
C LYS A 22 26.78 25.03 15.66
N THR A 23 26.48 24.26 14.62
CA THR A 23 25.11 24.02 14.18
C THR A 23 24.32 23.46 15.36
N ASP A 24 23.40 24.28 15.88
CA ASP A 24 22.65 23.93 17.06
C ASP A 24 21.76 22.72 16.73
N PRO A 25 21.99 21.54 17.33
CA PRO A 25 21.23 20.32 16.98
C PRO A 25 19.75 20.45 17.35
N GLU A 26 19.39 21.44 18.18
CA GLU A 26 18.02 21.81 18.52
C GLU A 26 17.32 22.52 17.34
N ALA A 27 18.02 23.43 16.66
CA ALA A 27 17.50 24.16 15.49
C ALA A 27 17.28 23.22 14.29
N ASP A 28 18.16 22.23 14.14
CA ASP A 28 18.08 21.24 13.06
C ASP A 28 16.99 20.16 13.32
N ARG A 29 16.59 19.94 14.58
CA ARG A 29 15.41 19.10 14.93
C ARG A 29 14.08 19.84 14.72
N ALA A 30 14.07 21.16 14.91
CA ALA A 30 12.88 21.98 14.71
C ALA A 30 12.52 22.17 13.22
N SER A 31 13.50 22.04 12.31
CA SER A 31 13.35 22.17 10.86
C SER A 31 13.03 20.85 10.13
N GLN A 32 13.13 19.69 10.80
CA GLN A 32 12.75 18.41 10.20
C GLN A 32 11.27 18.44 9.83
N PRO A 33 10.90 18.37 8.54
CA PRO A 33 9.51 18.39 8.14
C PRO A 33 8.84 17.15 8.74
N ARG A 34 7.97 17.36 9.74
CA ARG A 34 7.01 16.32 10.15
C ARG A 34 6.35 15.87 8.85
N ARG A 35 6.35 14.58 8.55
CA ARG A 35 5.73 14.04 7.32
C ARG A 35 4.30 13.57 7.66
N PRO A 36 3.30 14.45 7.88
CA PRO A 36 1.93 14.03 8.20
C PRO A 36 1.35 13.13 7.12
N GLY A 37 1.72 13.33 5.85
CA GLY A 37 1.28 12.50 4.73
C GLY A 37 1.63 11.02 4.88
N GLY A 38 2.79 10.68 5.43
CA GLY A 38 3.20 9.28 5.61
C GLY A 38 2.32 8.52 6.61
N ARG A 39 1.86 9.20 7.67
CA ARG A 39 0.95 8.60 8.66
C ARG A 39 -0.46 8.44 8.11
N VAL A 40 -0.96 9.43 7.37
CA VAL A 40 -2.27 9.34 6.71
C VAL A 40 -2.28 8.20 5.70
N LEU A 41 -1.23 8.06 4.87
CA LEU A 41 -1.10 6.94 3.94
C LEU A 41 -1.00 5.58 4.65
N ALA A 42 -0.34 5.52 5.81
CA ALA A 42 -0.35 4.31 6.63
C ALA A 42 -1.76 3.95 7.15
N LEU A 43 -2.56 4.94 7.57
CA LEU A 43 -3.94 4.72 7.97
C LEU A 43 -4.80 4.23 6.80
N VAL A 44 -4.67 4.85 5.63
CA VAL A 44 -5.38 4.41 4.41
C VAL A 44 -4.99 2.98 4.04
N ARG A 45 -3.69 2.64 4.10
CA ARG A 45 -3.18 1.28 3.89
C ARG A 45 -3.83 0.28 4.85
N LEU A 46 -3.85 0.60 6.15
CA LEU A 46 -4.43 -0.30 7.16
C LEU A 46 -5.95 -0.43 6.99
N ALA A 47 -6.65 0.66 6.67
CA ALA A 47 -8.09 0.64 6.42
C ALA A 47 -8.44 -0.23 5.20
N LEU A 48 -7.72 -0.08 4.09
CA LEU A 48 -7.92 -0.92 2.90
C LEU A 48 -7.55 -2.39 3.18
N GLY A 49 -6.42 -2.62 3.86
CA GLY A 49 -6.02 -3.98 4.26
C GLY A 49 -7.07 -4.66 5.13
N TRP A 50 -7.65 -3.91 6.06
CA TRP A 50 -8.75 -4.37 6.89
C TRP A 50 -10.00 -4.69 6.07
N LEU A 51 -10.40 -3.84 5.13
CA LEU A 51 -11.56 -4.10 4.26
C LEU A 51 -11.40 -5.42 3.49
N PHE A 52 -10.23 -5.67 2.89
CA PHE A 52 -9.98 -6.91 2.15
C PHE A 52 -9.93 -8.15 3.05
N LEU A 53 -9.26 -8.06 4.21
CA LEU A 53 -9.25 -9.16 5.18
C LEU A 53 -10.63 -9.45 5.74
N TRP A 54 -11.41 -8.42 6.05
CA TRP A 54 -12.76 -8.58 6.54
C TRP A 54 -13.65 -9.26 5.50
N ALA A 55 -13.60 -8.80 4.25
CA ALA A 55 -14.32 -9.43 3.15
C ALA A 55 -13.93 -10.90 2.95
N PHE A 56 -12.64 -11.24 3.11
CA PHE A 56 -12.16 -12.62 3.10
C PHE A 56 -12.73 -13.42 4.27
N LEU A 57 -12.63 -12.92 5.51
CA LEU A 57 -13.11 -13.63 6.70
C LEU A 57 -14.61 -13.89 6.64
N ASP A 58 -15.40 -12.86 6.30
CA ASP A 58 -16.84 -12.99 6.15
C ASP A 58 -17.22 -14.00 5.06
N LYS A 59 -16.53 -14.02 3.91
CA LYS A 59 -16.77 -15.01 2.85
C LYS A 59 -16.28 -16.41 3.21
N LEU A 60 -15.22 -16.50 4.00
CA LEU A 60 -14.65 -17.79 4.40
C LEU A 60 -15.61 -18.53 5.35
N VAL A 61 -16.16 -17.84 6.35
CA VAL A 61 -16.92 -18.48 7.44
C VAL A 61 -18.40 -18.07 7.54
N GLY A 62 -18.86 -17.08 6.77
CA GLY A 62 -20.27 -16.65 6.76
C GLY A 62 -20.72 -15.93 8.03
N LEU A 63 -20.02 -14.84 8.38
CA LEU A 63 -20.26 -14.09 9.63
C LEU A 63 -21.60 -13.34 9.67
N GLY A 64 -22.34 -13.29 8.56
CA GLY A 64 -23.67 -12.67 8.49
C GLY A 64 -23.65 -11.19 8.09
N TYR A 65 -22.54 -10.67 7.57
CA TYR A 65 -22.47 -9.31 7.04
C TYR A 65 -22.85 -9.32 5.55
N ASP A 66 -21.86 -9.30 4.65
CA ASP A 66 -22.12 -9.43 3.22
C ASP A 66 -22.46 -10.89 2.86
N THR A 67 -21.96 -11.83 3.65
CA THR A 67 -22.13 -13.27 3.46
C THR A 67 -23.06 -13.80 4.55
N ALA A 68 -24.28 -14.18 4.17
CA ALA A 68 -25.24 -14.78 5.08
C ALA A 68 -24.69 -16.07 5.71
N SER A 69 -25.09 -16.36 6.95
CA SER A 69 -24.72 -17.62 7.62
C SER A 69 -25.23 -18.82 6.81
N GLY A 70 -24.37 -19.84 6.63
CA GLY A 70 -24.65 -20.98 5.75
C GLY A 70 -24.38 -20.72 4.27
N SER A 71 -23.92 -19.51 3.91
CA SER A 71 -23.46 -19.16 2.55
C SER A 71 -21.95 -18.98 2.49
N ALA A 72 -21.21 -19.58 3.43
CA ALA A 72 -19.76 -19.45 3.51
C ALA A 72 -19.06 -20.33 2.46
N TRP A 73 -17.82 -19.98 2.15
CA TRP A 73 -16.98 -20.82 1.30
C TRP A 73 -16.66 -22.17 1.94
N LEU A 74 -16.49 -22.20 3.27
CA LEU A 74 -16.34 -23.47 4.01
C LEU A 74 -17.61 -24.33 3.99
N ASP A 75 -18.78 -23.75 3.75
CA ASP A 75 -20.05 -24.47 3.55
C ASP A 75 -20.20 -24.98 2.11
N GLY A 76 -19.19 -24.79 1.26
CA GLY A 76 -19.18 -25.20 -0.15
C GLY A 76 -19.84 -24.20 -1.09
N VAL A 77 -20.19 -23.00 -0.62
CA VAL A 77 -20.80 -21.96 -1.44
C VAL A 77 -19.73 -21.14 -2.16
N SER A 78 -19.90 -20.93 -3.46
CA SER A 78 -18.93 -20.20 -4.27
C SER A 78 -18.90 -18.70 -3.93
N PRO A 79 -17.77 -18.13 -3.48
CA PRO A 79 -17.65 -16.70 -3.20
C PRO A 79 -17.78 -15.82 -4.45
N THR A 80 -17.37 -16.32 -5.63
CA THR A 80 -17.52 -15.57 -6.88
C THR A 80 -18.93 -15.64 -7.45
N ALA A 81 -19.67 -16.72 -7.19
CA ALA A 81 -21.04 -16.85 -7.67
C ALA A 81 -21.98 -15.77 -7.14
N GLY A 82 -21.84 -15.37 -5.86
CA GLY A 82 -22.62 -14.27 -5.30
C GLY A 82 -22.33 -12.92 -5.98
N PHE A 83 -21.06 -12.66 -6.30
CA PHE A 83 -20.63 -11.41 -6.92
C PHE A 83 -20.95 -11.35 -8.43
N LEU A 84 -20.67 -12.43 -9.17
CA LEU A 84 -20.79 -12.50 -10.63
C LEU A 84 -22.16 -12.99 -11.10
N GLY A 85 -22.81 -13.90 -10.37
CA GLY A 85 -24.07 -14.52 -10.77
C GLY A 85 -25.26 -13.55 -10.82
N SER A 86 -25.15 -12.40 -10.14
CA SER A 86 -26.14 -11.32 -10.19
C SER A 86 -25.87 -10.28 -11.28
N ARG A 87 -24.80 -10.43 -12.09
CA ARG A 87 -24.33 -9.42 -13.04
C ARG A 87 -24.64 -9.82 -14.48
N SER A 88 -25.72 -9.26 -15.02
CA SER A 88 -26.18 -9.45 -16.41
C SER A 88 -25.86 -8.26 -17.33
N GLY A 89 -24.83 -7.50 -17.00
CA GLY A 89 -24.46 -6.28 -17.73
C GLY A 89 -23.53 -6.51 -18.92
N LEU A 90 -23.25 -5.43 -19.68
CA LEU A 90 -22.50 -5.40 -20.94
C LEU A 90 -21.15 -6.15 -20.93
N LEU A 91 -20.45 -6.08 -19.79
CA LEU A 91 -19.20 -6.80 -19.55
C LEU A 91 -19.35 -7.95 -18.53
N GLY A 92 -20.52 -8.10 -17.91
CA GLY A 92 -20.81 -9.16 -16.93
C GLY A 92 -20.99 -10.53 -17.58
N GLU A 93 -21.54 -10.59 -18.80
CA GLU A 93 -21.75 -11.84 -19.54
C GLU A 93 -20.46 -12.62 -19.81
N GLN A 94 -19.35 -11.91 -20.03
CA GLN A 94 -18.02 -12.47 -20.29
C GLN A 94 -17.45 -13.20 -19.07
N PHE A 95 -17.95 -12.88 -17.86
CA PHE A 95 -17.54 -13.51 -16.61
C PHE A 95 -18.46 -14.68 -16.20
N GLN A 96 -19.56 -14.92 -16.93
CA GLN A 96 -20.51 -15.99 -16.59
C GLN A 96 -19.87 -17.38 -16.62
N SER A 97 -18.88 -17.61 -17.47
CA SER A 97 -18.13 -18.87 -17.52
C SER A 97 -17.27 -19.12 -16.27
N MET A 98 -17.02 -18.08 -15.46
CA MET A 98 -16.23 -18.17 -14.23
C MET A 98 -17.10 -18.35 -12.98
N VAL A 99 -18.41 -18.09 -13.09
CA VAL A 99 -19.37 -18.21 -11.98
C VAL A 99 -19.34 -19.63 -11.42
N GLY A 100 -19.04 -19.76 -10.13
CA GLY A 100 -19.01 -21.08 -9.47
C GLY A 100 -17.80 -21.94 -9.83
N SER A 101 -16.84 -21.42 -10.59
CA SER A 101 -15.65 -22.18 -10.94
C SER A 101 -14.64 -22.19 -9.78
N ALA A 102 -14.18 -23.38 -9.40
CA ALA A 102 -13.29 -23.54 -8.25
C ALA A 102 -12.01 -22.71 -8.39
N TRP A 103 -11.43 -22.63 -9.58
CA TRP A 103 -10.21 -21.84 -9.80
C TRP A 103 -10.45 -20.34 -9.58
N ALA A 104 -11.61 -19.80 -9.97
CA ALA A 104 -11.95 -18.40 -9.77
C ALA A 104 -12.20 -18.13 -8.28
N ASP A 105 -12.83 -19.06 -7.57
CA ASP A 105 -13.04 -18.96 -6.12
C ASP A 105 -11.72 -18.94 -5.36
N PHE A 106 -10.79 -19.84 -5.67
CA PHE A 106 -9.44 -19.83 -5.08
C PHE A 106 -8.67 -18.57 -5.43
N ALA A 107 -8.72 -18.11 -6.68
CA ALA A 107 -8.05 -16.89 -7.11
C ALA A 107 -8.62 -15.66 -6.39
N PHE A 108 -9.94 -15.56 -6.27
CA PHE A 108 -10.63 -14.45 -5.60
C PHE A 108 -10.32 -14.44 -4.10
N MET A 109 -10.46 -15.57 -3.42
CA MET A 109 -10.16 -15.68 -1.99
C MET A 109 -8.68 -15.48 -1.69
N GLY A 110 -7.80 -16.02 -2.53
CA GLY A 110 -6.36 -15.80 -2.46
C GLY A 110 -5.99 -14.34 -2.66
N ALA A 111 -6.66 -13.65 -3.58
CA ALA A 111 -6.45 -12.23 -3.81
C ALA A 111 -6.91 -11.38 -2.62
N LEU A 112 -8.10 -11.64 -2.04
CA LEU A 112 -8.58 -10.91 -0.86
C LEU A 112 -7.66 -11.11 0.36
N CYS A 113 -7.29 -12.36 0.66
CA CYS A 113 -6.40 -12.68 1.76
C CYS A 113 -4.99 -12.11 1.53
N GLY A 114 -4.41 -12.37 0.36
CA GLY A 114 -3.06 -11.93 0.01
C GLY A 114 -2.94 -10.40 -0.01
N LEU A 115 -3.89 -9.70 -0.61
CA LEU A 115 -3.93 -8.23 -0.64
C LEU A 115 -4.14 -7.66 0.76
N GLY A 116 -5.06 -8.22 1.53
CA GLY A 116 -5.32 -7.81 2.91
C GLY A 116 -4.08 -7.94 3.79
N LEU A 117 -3.40 -9.10 3.76
CA LEU A 117 -2.17 -9.33 4.52
C LEU A 117 -1.02 -8.42 4.05
N ALA A 118 -0.81 -8.30 2.73
CA ALA A 118 0.22 -7.44 2.17
C ALA A 118 0.04 -5.98 2.62
N LEU A 119 -1.21 -5.49 2.60
CA LEU A 119 -1.53 -4.14 3.05
C LEU A 119 -1.39 -4.00 4.56
N ILE A 120 -1.89 -4.91 5.40
CA ILE A 120 -1.76 -4.81 6.86
C ILE A 120 -0.30 -4.86 7.30
N LEU A 121 0.47 -5.81 6.76
CA LEU A 121 1.89 -5.96 7.07
C LEU A 121 2.73 -4.87 6.41
N GLY A 122 2.28 -4.28 5.31
CA GLY A 122 3.01 -3.26 4.56
C GLY A 122 4.20 -3.84 3.79
N ILE A 123 4.05 -5.05 3.27
CA ILE A 123 5.07 -5.79 2.50
C ILE A 123 4.55 -6.09 1.10
N GLY A 124 5.43 -6.17 0.11
CA GLY A 124 5.04 -6.54 -1.26
C GLY A 124 4.06 -5.56 -1.91
N LEU A 125 4.16 -4.26 -1.58
CA LEU A 125 3.12 -3.30 -1.93
C LEU A 125 2.98 -3.10 -3.44
N ARG A 126 4.05 -3.26 -4.23
CA ARG A 126 3.96 -3.15 -5.71
C ARG A 126 3.20 -4.33 -6.30
N ILE A 127 3.47 -5.55 -5.87
CA ILE A 127 2.73 -6.73 -6.37
C ILE A 127 1.29 -6.68 -5.90
N ALA A 128 1.07 -6.31 -4.64
CA ALA A 128 -0.25 -6.07 -4.09
C ALA A 128 -1.00 -5.00 -4.90
N ALA A 129 -0.34 -3.92 -5.31
CA ALA A 129 -0.94 -2.90 -6.15
C ALA A 129 -1.24 -3.40 -7.56
N ILE A 130 -0.36 -4.17 -8.20
CA ILE A 130 -0.61 -4.74 -9.55
C ILE A 130 -1.81 -5.69 -9.49
N GLY A 131 -1.74 -6.70 -8.61
CA GLY A 131 -2.79 -7.73 -8.50
C GLY A 131 -4.11 -7.16 -7.98
N GLY A 132 -4.05 -6.30 -6.97
CA GLY A 132 -5.23 -5.64 -6.40
C GLY A 132 -5.88 -4.67 -7.38
N THR A 133 -5.10 -3.89 -8.14
CA THR A 133 -5.64 -3.04 -9.22
C THR A 133 -6.34 -3.88 -10.28
N LEU A 134 -5.70 -4.96 -10.74
CA LEU A 134 -6.31 -5.87 -11.71
C LEU A 134 -7.64 -6.43 -11.18
N LEU A 135 -7.66 -6.93 -9.94
CA LEU A 135 -8.88 -7.42 -9.29
C LEU A 135 -9.98 -6.33 -9.26
N MET A 136 -9.65 -5.12 -8.81
CA MET A 136 -10.61 -4.01 -8.74
C MET A 136 -11.16 -3.63 -10.11
N LEU A 137 -10.31 -3.61 -11.15
CA LEU A 137 -10.76 -3.31 -12.51
C LEU A 137 -11.66 -4.40 -13.08
N LEU A 138 -11.37 -5.68 -12.80
CA LEU A 138 -12.24 -6.78 -13.20
C LEU A 138 -13.61 -6.71 -12.49
N MET A 139 -13.62 -6.39 -11.20
CA MET A 139 -14.86 -6.21 -10.44
C MET A 139 -15.67 -5.01 -10.96
N TRP A 140 -15.01 -3.89 -11.23
CA TRP A 140 -15.63 -2.72 -11.86
C TRP A 140 -16.24 -3.05 -13.22
N ALA A 141 -15.49 -3.74 -14.09
CA ALA A 141 -15.96 -4.13 -15.41
C ALA A 141 -17.19 -5.05 -15.33
N ALA A 142 -17.17 -6.04 -14.42
CA ALA A 142 -18.30 -6.95 -14.21
C ALA A 142 -19.58 -6.23 -13.73
N MET A 143 -19.47 -5.02 -13.17
CA MET A 143 -20.61 -4.25 -12.65
C MET A 143 -21.23 -3.26 -13.64
N LEU A 144 -20.70 -3.16 -14.87
CA LEU A 144 -21.23 -2.23 -15.87
C LEU A 144 -22.56 -2.70 -16.48
N PRO A 145 -23.57 -1.81 -16.63
CA PRO A 145 -23.58 -0.40 -16.25
C PRO A 145 -23.80 -0.18 -14.74
N LEU A 146 -23.09 0.80 -14.19
CA LEU A 146 -23.17 1.15 -12.78
C LEU A 146 -24.48 1.86 -12.44
N ALA A 147 -25.03 1.60 -11.24
CA ALA A 147 -26.30 2.16 -10.80
C ALA A 147 -26.24 3.66 -10.46
N ASN A 148 -25.14 4.12 -9.85
CA ASN A 148 -25.07 5.45 -9.24
C ASN A 148 -24.22 6.47 -10.02
N ASN A 149 -23.22 6.01 -10.77
CA ASN A 149 -22.31 6.87 -11.52
C ASN A 149 -21.81 6.10 -12.75
N PRO A 150 -21.85 6.67 -13.96
CA PRO A 150 -21.54 5.94 -15.19
C PRO A 150 -20.09 5.45 -15.30
N PHE A 151 -19.19 5.91 -14.44
CA PHE A 151 -17.77 5.58 -14.50
C PHE A 151 -17.15 5.27 -13.12
N MET A 152 -17.33 6.16 -12.15
CA MET A 152 -16.60 6.11 -10.88
C MET A 152 -17.36 5.33 -9.79
N ASP A 153 -16.73 4.30 -9.24
CA ASP A 153 -17.18 3.63 -8.02
C ASP A 153 -16.03 3.37 -7.05
N GLN A 154 -16.34 2.66 -5.96
CA GLN A 154 -15.36 2.29 -4.94
C GLN A 154 -14.19 1.45 -5.49
N HIS A 155 -14.38 0.60 -6.50
CA HIS A 155 -13.32 -0.25 -7.03
C HIS A 155 -12.27 0.58 -7.76
N ILE A 156 -12.69 1.58 -8.55
CA ILE A 156 -11.75 2.54 -9.17
C ILE A 156 -11.00 3.34 -8.12
N ILE A 157 -11.70 3.80 -7.06
CA ILE A 157 -11.06 4.54 -5.96
C ILE A 157 -10.04 3.65 -5.23
N TYR A 158 -10.38 2.39 -4.95
CA TYR A 158 -9.47 1.44 -4.31
C TYR A 158 -8.27 1.13 -5.19
N ALA A 159 -8.45 0.93 -6.50
CA ALA A 159 -7.37 0.76 -7.46
C ALA A 159 -6.37 1.93 -7.42
N LEU A 160 -6.88 3.16 -7.50
CA LEU A 160 -6.04 4.36 -7.42
C LEU A 160 -5.33 4.47 -6.07
N ALA A 161 -6.01 4.14 -4.97
CA ALA A 161 -5.41 4.14 -3.64
C ALA A 161 -4.28 3.11 -3.52
N LEU A 162 -4.46 1.89 -4.04
CA LEU A 162 -3.41 0.86 -4.07
C LEU A 162 -2.17 1.33 -4.84
N ILE A 163 -2.38 1.93 -6.01
CA ILE A 163 -1.29 2.52 -6.81
C ILE A 163 -0.58 3.62 -6.02
N ALA A 164 -1.32 4.53 -5.39
CA ALA A 164 -0.75 5.60 -4.59
C ALA A 164 0.05 5.07 -3.39
N LEU A 165 -0.44 4.05 -2.68
CA LEU A 165 0.25 3.43 -1.55
C LEU A 165 1.58 2.76 -1.97
N ALA A 166 1.59 2.10 -3.13
CA ALA A 166 2.81 1.51 -3.70
C ALA A 166 3.79 2.59 -4.18
N ALA A 167 3.31 3.62 -4.89
CA ALA A 167 4.14 4.71 -5.40
C ALA A 167 4.80 5.54 -4.29
N THR A 168 4.14 5.63 -3.13
CA THR A 168 4.60 6.42 -1.97
C THR A 168 5.38 5.60 -0.94
N ASN A 169 5.60 4.30 -1.16
CA ASN A 169 6.20 3.37 -0.20
C ASN A 169 5.52 3.43 1.19
N ALA A 170 4.18 3.44 1.21
CA ALA A 170 3.39 3.58 2.44
C ALA A 170 3.66 2.48 3.48
N GLY A 171 4.25 1.35 3.08
CA GLY A 171 4.65 0.23 3.95
C GLY A 171 5.80 0.56 4.89
N HIS A 172 6.52 1.67 4.68
CA HIS A 172 7.59 2.11 5.58
C HIS A 172 7.07 2.72 6.88
N THR A 173 5.81 3.16 6.91
CA THR A 173 5.18 3.76 8.10
C THR A 173 4.22 2.78 8.73
N TRP A 174 4.49 2.39 9.98
CA TRP A 174 3.72 1.39 10.74
C TRP A 174 3.56 0.03 10.03
N GLY A 175 4.52 -0.32 9.17
CA GLY A 175 4.57 -1.59 8.45
C GLY A 175 5.98 -2.17 8.46
N LEU A 176 6.09 -3.37 7.92
CA LEU A 176 7.31 -4.15 7.79
C LEU A 176 8.02 -3.89 6.45
N GLY A 177 7.68 -2.83 5.72
CA GLY A 177 8.25 -2.55 4.40
C GLY A 177 9.77 -2.36 4.43
N ARG A 178 10.30 -1.68 5.44
CA ARG A 178 11.76 -1.48 5.60
C ARG A 178 12.53 -2.78 5.80
N PRO A 179 12.19 -3.64 6.80
CA PRO A 179 12.89 -4.92 6.93
C PRO A 179 12.65 -5.85 5.74
N TRP A 180 11.48 -5.79 5.10
CA TRP A 180 11.17 -6.56 3.89
C TRP A 180 12.07 -6.19 2.70
N GLU A 181 12.24 -4.89 2.43
CA GLU A 181 13.10 -4.39 1.35
C GLU A 181 14.57 -4.78 1.50
N ASN A 182 15.03 -4.94 2.74
CA ASN A 182 16.39 -5.34 3.07
C ASN A 182 16.60 -6.86 3.03
N SER A 183 15.56 -7.65 2.77
CA SER A 183 15.68 -9.10 2.62
C SER A 183 16.34 -9.48 1.29
N ARG A 184 17.09 -10.59 1.28
CA ARG A 184 17.79 -11.09 0.08
C ARG A 184 16.87 -11.31 -1.13
N LEU A 185 15.60 -11.61 -0.88
CA LEU A 185 14.60 -11.81 -1.95
C LEU A 185 14.30 -10.50 -2.68
N VAL A 186 14.05 -9.41 -1.95
CA VAL A 186 13.66 -8.12 -2.52
C VAL A 186 14.85 -7.38 -3.14
N THR A 187 16.05 -7.57 -2.59
CA THR A 187 17.28 -7.05 -3.22
C THR A 187 17.55 -7.71 -4.58
N THR A 188 17.11 -8.96 -4.76
CA THR A 188 17.28 -9.71 -6.02
C THR A 188 16.13 -9.45 -6.99
N LEU A 189 14.90 -9.26 -6.48
CA LEU A 189 13.70 -9.01 -7.28
C LEU A 189 13.02 -7.71 -6.82
N PRO A 190 13.36 -6.55 -7.42
CA PRO A 190 12.85 -5.23 -7.00
C PRO A 190 11.33 -5.03 -7.17
N VAL A 191 10.68 -5.91 -7.93
CA VAL A 191 9.21 -5.95 -8.07
C VAL A 191 8.52 -6.32 -6.76
N LEU A 192 9.21 -7.04 -5.86
CA LEU A 192 8.68 -7.47 -4.56
C LEU A 192 8.62 -6.36 -3.50
N LYS A 193 9.11 -5.15 -3.78
CA LYS A 193 8.99 -4.02 -2.85
C LYS A 193 7.51 -3.67 -2.63
#